data_AF-A0AAD7E1V4-F1
#
_entry.id   AF-A0AAD7E1V4-F1
#
_cell.length_a   1.000
_cell.length_b   1.000
_cell.length_c   1.000
_cell.angle_alpha   90.00
_cell.angle_beta   90.00
_cell.angle_gamma   90.00
#
_symmetry.space_group_name_H-M   'P 1'
#
loop_
_entity.id
_entity.type
_entity.pdbx_description
1 polymer ?
#
loop_
_entity_poly.entity_id
_entity_poly.type
_entity_poly.pdbx_seq_one_letter_code
_entity_poly.pdbx_strand_id
1 'polypeptide(L)'
;MTMLGATLLCLATVAVFHAAFSTYEHLSHLKAMGRPEGSLPIDVILEAFFALVLGILGASLNSPTLKGITWASEMRKRSIDDMDSRLSFASFVNRGKNLFSDPVIRK
;
A
#
# COMPACT_ATOMS: atom_id res chain seq x y z
N MET A 1 1.09 5.54 -1.62
CA MET A 1 0.05 5.37 -0.58
C MET A 1 -0.72 6.66 -0.51
N THR A 2 -1.99 6.66 -0.88
CA THR A 2 -2.82 7.85 -0.67
C THR A 2 -3.14 7.91 0.83
N MET A 3 -2.90 9.05 1.48
CA MET A 3 -3.23 9.22 2.90
C MET A 3 -4.73 8.95 3.16
N LEU A 4 -5.58 9.18 2.16
CA LEU A 4 -7.00 8.86 2.17
C LEU A 4 -7.29 7.35 2.20
N GLY A 5 -6.65 6.54 1.33
CA GLY A 5 -6.87 5.09 1.30
C GLY A 5 -6.47 4.42 2.62
N ALA A 6 -5.34 4.84 3.18
CA ALA A 6 -4.86 4.33 4.46
C ALA A 6 -5.78 4.71 5.64
N THR A 7 -6.28 5.95 5.68
CA THR A 7 -7.21 6.40 6.73
C THR A 7 -8.55 5.68 6.65
N LEU A 8 -9.13 5.53 5.45
CA LEU A 8 -10.36 4.76 5.24
C LEU A 8 -10.20 3.30 5.64
N LEU A 9 -9.07 2.68 5.30
CA LEU A 9 -8.79 1.28 5.67
C LEU A 9 -8.63 1.11 7.19
N CYS A 10 -7.99 2.07 7.86
CA CYS A 10 -7.89 2.09 9.32
C CYS A 10 -9.27 2.21 9.98
N LEU A 11 -10.10 3.17 9.52
CA LEU A 11 -11.46 3.34 10.00
C LEU A 11 -12.33 2.10 9.77
N ALA A 12 -12.25 1.49 8.58
CA ALA A 12 -12.93 0.24 8.28
C ALA A 12 -12.51 -0.89 9.23
N THR A 13 -11.21 -0.99 9.53
CA THR A 13 -10.67 -1.99 10.45
C THR A 13 -11.27 -1.82 11.86
N VAL A 14 -11.28 -0.59 12.38
CA VAL A 14 -11.88 -0.28 13.68
C VAL A 14 -13.39 -0.57 13.68
N ALA A 15 -14.11 -0.19 12.63
CA ALA A 15 -15.54 -0.44 12.51
C ALA A 15 -15.88 -1.94 12.45
N VAL A 16 -15.07 -2.75 11.75
CA VAL A 16 -15.23 -4.22 11.76
C VAL A 16 -15.01 -4.79 13.16
N PHE A 17 -13.98 -4.34 13.88
CA PHE A 17 -13.76 -4.78 15.26
C PHE A 17 -14.90 -4.38 16.19
N HIS A 18 -15.46 -3.17 16.00
CA HIS A 18 -16.61 -2.71 16.76
C HIS A 18 -17.84 -3.60 16.50
N ALA A 19 -18.20 -3.83 15.25
CA ALA A 19 -19.32 -4.70 14.88
C ALA A 19 -19.13 -6.16 15.36
N ALA A 20 -17.88 -6.67 15.31
CA ALA A 20 -17.55 -7.99 15.82
C ALA A 20 -17.71 -8.08 17.35
N PHE A 21 -17.29 -7.05 18.08
CA PHE A 21 -17.48 -6.97 19.53
C PHE A 21 -18.96 -6.87 19.90
N SER A 22 -19.75 -6.02 19.22
CA SER A 22 -21.20 -5.93 19.44
C SER A 22 -21.93 -7.24 19.16
N THR A 23 -21.51 -7.96 18.11
CA THR A 23 -22.03 -9.30 17.82
C THR A 23 -21.68 -10.29 18.95
N TYR A 24 -20.45 -10.26 19.43
CA TYR A 24 -20.00 -11.10 20.55
C TYR A 24 -20.79 -10.82 21.84
N GLU A 25 -21.00 -9.54 22.18
CA GLU A 25 -21.75 -9.14 23.36
C GLU A 25 -23.21 -9.61 23.27
N HIS A 26 -23.88 -9.38 22.13
CA HIS A 26 -25.27 -9.80 21.90
C HIS A 26 -25.44 -11.31 22.03
N LEU A 27 -24.56 -12.10 21.39
CA LEU A 27 -24.60 -13.57 21.45
C LEU A 27 -24.26 -14.10 22.84
N SER A 28 -23.34 -13.45 23.55
CA SER A 28 -22.99 -13.82 24.93
C SER A 28 -24.17 -13.57 25.87
N HIS A 29 -24.89 -12.46 25.69
CA HIS A 29 -26.09 -12.13 26.44
C HIS A 29 -27.23 -13.13 26.16
N LEU A 30 -27.50 -13.46 24.90
CA LEU A 30 -28.49 -14.48 24.52
C LEU A 30 -28.19 -15.85 25.15
N LYS A 31 -26.91 -16.24 25.17
CA LYS A 31 -26.45 -17.47 25.81
C LYS A 31 -26.68 -17.44 27.32
N ALA A 32 -26.40 -16.32 27.99
CA ALA A 32 -26.65 -16.17 29.42
C ALA A 32 -28.14 -16.24 29.79
N MET A 33 -29.03 -15.80 28.90
CA MET A 33 -30.49 -15.91 29.06
C MET A 33 -31.06 -17.30 28.73
N GLY A 34 -30.22 -18.26 28.32
CA GLY A 34 -30.66 -19.60 27.92
C GLY A 34 -31.47 -19.64 26.62
N ARG A 35 -31.35 -18.59 25.77
CA ARG A 35 -32.06 -18.46 24.48
C ARG A 35 -31.06 -18.24 23.35
N PRO A 36 -30.32 -19.28 22.91
CA PRO A 36 -29.28 -19.12 21.89
C PRO A 36 -29.81 -18.77 20.50
N GLU A 37 -31.09 -19.04 20.22
CA GLU A 37 -31.71 -18.96 18.88
C GLU A 37 -32.14 -17.52 18.46
N GLY A 38 -31.49 -16.48 18.99
CA GLY A 38 -31.85 -15.09 18.68
C GLY A 38 -31.22 -14.57 17.39
N SER A 39 -31.99 -13.87 16.56
CA SER A 39 -31.44 -13.17 15.40
C SER A 39 -30.55 -11.99 15.83
N LEU A 40 -29.58 -11.64 14.97
CA LEU A 40 -28.77 -10.45 15.19
C LEU A 40 -29.59 -9.17 14.98
N PRO A 41 -29.33 -8.12 15.77
CA PRO A 41 -29.88 -6.79 15.55
C PRO A 41 -29.48 -6.24 14.17
N ILE A 42 -30.41 -5.55 13.50
CA ILE A 42 -30.21 -5.09 12.13
C ILE A 42 -29.19 -3.95 12.02
N ASP A 43 -29.03 -3.16 13.07
CA ASP A 43 -28.01 -2.14 13.22
C ASP A 43 -26.60 -2.73 13.14
N VAL A 44 -26.31 -3.82 13.87
CA VAL A 44 -25.00 -4.51 13.83
C VAL A 44 -24.72 -5.08 12.43
N ILE A 45 -25.76 -5.61 11.77
CA ILE A 45 -25.65 -6.09 10.39
C ILE A 45 -25.29 -4.94 9.45
N LEU A 46 -26.02 -3.83 9.51
CA LEU A 46 -25.75 -2.65 8.68
C LEU A 46 -24.37 -2.05 8.95
N GLU A 47 -23.94 -2.02 10.21
CA GLU A 47 -22.60 -1.58 10.59
C GLU A 47 -21.51 -2.46 9.97
N ALA A 48 -21.67 -3.79 10.02
CA ALA A 48 -20.73 -4.73 9.39
C ALA A 48 -20.68 -4.56 7.86
N PHE A 49 -21.82 -4.37 7.19
CA PHE A 49 -21.87 -4.08 5.76
C PHE A 49 -21.23 -2.74 5.41
N PHE A 50 -21.44 -1.71 6.23
CA PHE A 50 -20.83 -0.41 6.04
C PHE A 50 -19.30 -0.48 6.19
N ALA A 51 -18.82 -1.19 7.21
CA ALA A 51 -17.40 -1.44 7.42
C ALA A 51 -16.77 -2.24 6.27
N LEU A 52 -17.49 -3.22 5.71
CA LEU A 52 -17.07 -3.97 4.51
C LEU A 52 -16.90 -3.06 3.30
N VAL A 53 -17.90 -2.21 2.99
CA VAL A 53 -17.83 -1.30 1.84
C VAL A 53 -16.69 -0.30 2.01
N LEU A 54 -16.54 0.29 3.20
CA LEU A 54 -15.42 1.18 3.52
C LEU A 54 -14.07 0.47 3.36
N GLY A 55 -13.97 -0.78 3.79
CA GLY A 55 -12.75 -1.58 3.66
C GLY A 55 -12.37 -1.82 2.21
N ILE A 56 -13.34 -2.18 1.36
CA ILE A 56 -13.12 -2.38 -0.08
C ILE A 56 -12.64 -1.08 -0.74
N LEU A 57 -13.28 0.05 -0.42
CA LEU A 57 -12.89 1.35 -0.96
C LEU A 57 -11.51 1.78 -0.47
N GLY A 58 -11.23 1.66 0.83
CA GLY A 58 -9.94 1.97 1.43
C GLY A 58 -8.81 1.14 0.84
N ALA A 59 -9.00 -0.18 0.72
CA ALA A 59 -8.03 -1.09 0.12
C ALA A 59 -7.77 -0.76 -1.36
N SER A 60 -8.84 -0.49 -2.12
CA SER A 60 -8.74 -0.16 -3.55
C SER A 60 -7.99 1.15 -3.79
N LEU A 61 -8.25 2.18 -2.97
CA LEU A 61 -7.56 3.48 -3.04
C LEU A 61 -6.12 3.43 -2.53
N ASN A 62 -5.79 2.47 -1.67
CA ASN A 62 -4.44 2.27 -1.17
C ASN A 62 -3.55 1.50 -2.16
N SER A 63 -4.13 0.86 -3.18
CA SER A 63 -3.40 0.12 -4.20
C SER A 63 -2.43 1.02 -4.99
N PRO A 64 -1.21 0.57 -5.29
CA PRO A 64 -0.29 1.30 -6.15
C PRO A 64 -0.85 1.44 -7.58
N THR A 65 -0.50 2.53 -8.25
CA THR A 65 -0.87 2.75 -9.64
C THR A 65 -0.30 1.65 -10.54
N LEU A 66 -1.11 1.16 -11.48
CA LEU A 66 -0.64 0.21 -12.48
C LEU A 66 0.50 0.81 -13.30
N LYS A 67 1.54 0.01 -13.54
CA LYS A 67 2.63 0.35 -14.45
C LYS A 67 2.26 -0.07 -15.87
N GLY A 68 2.63 0.75 -16.86
CA GLY A 68 2.47 0.40 -18.26
C GLY A 68 3.33 -0.81 -18.64
N ILE A 69 2.79 -1.69 -19.48
CA ILE A 69 3.45 -2.94 -19.90
C ILE A 69 4.32 -2.77 -21.15
N THR A 70 4.13 -1.68 -21.91
CA THR A 70 4.79 -1.54 -23.21
C THR A 70 6.22 -1.05 -23.05
N TRP A 71 7.16 -1.76 -23.66
CA TRP A 71 8.58 -1.41 -23.62
C TRP A 71 8.84 -0.04 -24.25
N ALA A 72 8.11 0.31 -25.32
CA ALA A 72 8.17 1.64 -25.94
C ALA A 72 7.84 2.79 -24.97
N SER A 73 6.84 2.61 -24.09
CA SER A 73 6.49 3.63 -23.09
C SER A 73 7.56 3.81 -22.02
N GLU A 74 8.31 2.75 -21.72
CA GLU A 74 9.40 2.81 -20.75
C GLU A 74 10.67 3.38 -21.39
N MET A 75 10.97 3.02 -22.64
CA MET A 75 12.10 3.56 -23.40
C MET A 75 11.97 5.07 -23.66
N ARG A 76 10.75 5.62 -23.76
CA ARG A 76 10.54 7.07 -23.88
C ARG A 76 11.08 7.86 -22.68
N LYS A 77 11.20 7.25 -21.49
CA LYS A 77 11.70 7.90 -20.27
C LYS A 77 13.23 7.81 -20.12
N ARG A 78 13.90 6.99 -20.94
CA ARG A 78 15.34 6.74 -20.88
C ARG A 78 16.06 7.67 -21.86
N SER A 79 17.24 8.16 -21.48
CA SER A 79 18.11 8.90 -22.39
C SER A 79 19.11 7.98 -23.09
N ILE A 80 19.68 8.45 -24.19
CA ILE A 80 20.74 7.73 -24.92
C ILE A 80 21.97 7.55 -24.02
N ASP A 81 22.34 8.57 -23.24
CA ASP A 81 23.48 8.51 -22.34
C ASP A 81 23.34 7.42 -21.26
N ASP A 82 22.12 7.20 -20.75
CA ASP A 82 21.83 6.14 -19.77
C ASP A 82 22.09 4.75 -20.36
N MET A 83 21.73 4.56 -21.65
CA MET A 83 21.96 3.31 -22.38
C MET A 83 23.41 3.15 -22.86
N ASP A 84 24.07 4.24 -23.24
CA ASP A 84 25.43 4.24 -23.77
C ASP A 84 26.52 4.17 -22.68
N SER A 85 26.14 4.41 -21.41
CA SER A 85 27.03 4.27 -20.26
C SER A 85 27.69 2.89 -20.13
N ARG A 86 27.08 1.85 -20.71
CA ARG A 86 27.58 0.47 -20.88
C ARG A 86 28.57 0.08 -19.78
N LEU A 87 28.10 0.07 -18.54
CA LEU A 87 28.95 -0.03 -17.34
C LEU A 87 29.91 -1.24 -17.36
N SER A 88 29.50 -2.35 -17.99
CA SER A 88 30.33 -3.54 -18.19
C SER A 88 31.59 -3.30 -19.05
N PHE A 89 31.62 -2.23 -19.83
CA PHE A 89 32.73 -1.82 -20.70
C PHE A 89 33.30 -0.45 -20.29
N ALA A 90 33.02 0.00 -19.06
CA ALA A 90 33.50 1.29 -18.59
C ALA A 90 35.04 1.36 -18.64
N SER A 91 35.56 2.37 -19.34
CA SER A 91 37.00 2.67 -19.36
C SER A 91 37.34 3.74 -18.32
N PHE A 92 38.24 3.39 -17.41
CA PHE A 92 38.78 4.32 -16.40
C PHE A 92 39.97 5.13 -16.91
N VAL A 93 40.42 4.91 -18.16
CA VAL A 93 41.45 5.71 -18.81
C VAL A 93 40.78 6.87 -19.53
N ASN A 94 40.37 7.87 -18.76
CA ASN A 94 39.73 9.08 -19.27
C ASN A 94 40.30 10.32 -18.57
N ARG A 95 39.96 11.51 -19.10
CA ARG A 95 40.45 12.80 -18.58
C ARG A 95 39.96 13.13 -17.18
N GLY A 96 38.88 12.47 -16.72
CA GLY A 96 38.32 12.66 -15.38
C GLY A 96 39.34 12.42 -14.27
N LYS A 97 40.27 11.49 -14.45
CA LYS A 97 41.37 11.26 -13.50
C LYS A 97 42.18 12.54 -13.24
N ASN A 98 42.50 13.33 -14.26
CA ASN A 98 43.33 14.52 -14.07
C ASN A 98 42.52 15.77 -13.68
N LEU A 99 41.23 15.78 -14.01
CA LEU A 99 40.34 16.91 -13.75
C LEU A 99 39.71 16.86 -12.34
N PHE A 100 39.55 15.66 -11.76
CA PHE A 100 38.87 15.45 -10.48
C PHE A 100 39.73 14.75 -9.41
N SER A 101 41.05 14.60 -9.62
CA SER A 101 41.95 14.15 -8.55
C SER A 101 42.28 15.32 -7.62
N ASP A 102 41.99 15.16 -6.33
CA ASP A 102 42.41 16.13 -5.31
C ASP A 102 43.95 16.24 -5.26
N PRO A 103 44.51 17.46 -5.18
CA PRO A 103 45.96 17.67 -5.17
C PRO A 103 46.65 17.11 -3.91
N VAL A 104 45.89 16.74 -2.88
CA VAL A 104 46.40 16.27 -1.57
C VAL A 104 46.90 14.82 -1.61
N ILE A 105 46.52 14.02 -2.61
CA ILE A 105 46.95 12.61 -2.76
C ILE A 105 47.97 12.48 -3.91
N ARG A 106 49.07 13.24 -3.86
CA ARG A 106 50.28 12.96 -4.63
C ARG A 106 51.46 12.90 -3.66
N LYS A 107 51.84 11.68 -3.25
CA LYS A 107 53.17 11.39 -2.71
C LYS A 107 54.11 11.07 -3.86
#